data_AF-A0A0G0JJ69-F1
#
_entry.id   AF-A0A0G0JJ69-F1
#
_cell.length_a   1.000
_cell.length_b   1.000
_cell.length_c   1.000
_cell.angle_alpha   90.00
_cell.angle_beta   90.00
_cell.angle_gamma   90.00
#
_symmetry.space_group_name_H-M   'P 1'
#
loop_
_entity.id
_entity.type
_entity.pdbx_description
1 polymer ?
#
loop_
_entity_poly.entity_id
_entity_poly.type
_entity_poly.pdbx_seq_one_letter_code
_entity_poly.pdbx_strand_id
1 'polypeptide(L)'
;MKQLKNNASVNDELILLAETILAEVLGLENAIFVKPLFLKNRTLTVACTKVDLAPSIREKQQIIVEKINEKLGKNEVDRIRYLL
;
A
#
# COMPACT_ATOMS: atom_id res chain seq x y z
N MET A 1 -12.07 26.94 -5.81
CA MET A 1 -12.62 25.81 -6.60
C MET A 1 -12.56 24.56 -5.74
N LYS A 2 -13.73 24.05 -5.36
CA LYS A 2 -13.95 22.89 -4.48
C LYS A 2 -13.73 21.60 -5.27
N GLN A 3 -12.88 20.69 -4.77
CA GLN A 3 -12.95 19.23 -5.01
C GLN A 3 -11.89 18.52 -4.16
N LEU A 4 -12.12 18.37 -2.85
CA LEU A 4 -11.20 17.62 -1.97
C LEU A 4 -11.91 16.72 -0.93
N LYS A 5 -13.24 16.73 -0.82
CA LYS A 5 -13.94 16.05 0.29
C LYS A 5 -14.52 14.66 0.00
N ASN A 6 -14.60 14.22 -1.26
CA ASN A 6 -15.16 12.89 -1.59
C ASN A 6 -14.11 11.77 -1.74
N ASN A 7 -12.81 12.10 -1.76
CA ASN A 7 -11.72 11.12 -1.97
C ASN A 7 -11.01 10.67 -0.69
N ALA A 8 -11.40 11.20 0.47
CA ALA A 8 -10.78 10.83 1.76
C ALA A 8 -11.23 9.42 2.17
N SER A 9 -12.54 9.16 2.22
CA SER A 9 -13.12 7.92 2.70
C SER A 9 -12.63 6.67 1.96
N VAL A 10 -12.53 6.75 0.63
CA VAL A 10 -12.06 5.63 -0.21
C VAL A 10 -10.56 5.38 -0.04
N ASN A 11 -9.77 6.43 0.20
CA ASN A 11 -8.36 6.27 0.49
C ASN A 11 -8.15 5.62 1.86
N ASP A 12 -8.87 6.06 2.89
CA ASP A 12 -8.72 5.53 4.24
C ASP A 12 -8.97 4.00 4.30
N GLU A 13 -10.03 3.52 3.65
CA GLU A 13 -10.31 2.08 3.57
C GLU A 13 -9.20 1.29 2.84
N LEU A 14 -8.68 1.84 1.75
CA LEU A 14 -7.59 1.21 1.00
C LEU A 14 -6.29 1.19 1.81
N ILE A 15 -5.99 2.26 2.56
CA ILE A 15 -4.82 2.33 3.42
C ILE A 15 -4.89 1.29 4.53
N LEU A 16 -6.04 1.13 5.20
CA LEU A 16 -6.25 0.09 6.20
C LEU A 16 -6.11 -1.33 5.62
N LEU A 17 -6.67 -1.53 4.43
CA LEU A 17 -6.55 -2.80 3.72
C LEU A 17 -5.09 -3.10 3.35
N ALA A 18 -4.39 -2.12 2.80
CA ALA A 18 -2.99 -2.23 2.42
C ALA A 18 -2.10 -2.51 3.64
N GLU A 19 -2.38 -1.91 4.79
CA GLU A 19 -1.67 -2.20 6.05
C GLU A 19 -1.83 -3.67 6.45
N THR A 20 -3.06 -4.20 6.35
CA THR A 20 -3.33 -5.62 6.63
C THR A 20 -2.58 -6.53 5.65
N ILE A 21 -2.63 -6.25 4.35
CA ILE A 21 -1.94 -7.06 3.34
C ILE A 21 -0.41 -7.01 3.51
N LEU A 22 0.15 -5.83 3.82
CA LEU A 22 1.59 -5.70 4.08
C LEU A 22 2.01 -6.50 5.30
N ALA A 23 1.19 -6.52 6.37
CA ALA A 23 1.40 -7.36 7.53
C ALA A 23 1.38 -8.86 7.19
N GLU A 24 0.42 -9.31 6.38
CA GLU A 24 0.33 -10.70 5.91
C GLU A 24 1.55 -11.11 5.06
N VAL A 25 2.02 -10.24 4.16
CA VAL A 25 3.04 -10.56 3.15
C VAL A 25 4.48 -10.38 3.68
N LEU A 26 4.70 -9.39 4.54
CA LEU A 26 6.02 -9.08 5.10
C LEU A 26 6.27 -9.76 6.46
N GLY A 27 5.20 -10.20 7.13
CA GLY A 27 5.24 -10.63 8.52
C GLY A 27 5.18 -9.43 9.47
N LEU A 28 4.60 -9.65 10.65
CA LEU A 28 4.38 -8.59 11.66
C LEU A 28 5.68 -7.86 12.06
N GLU A 29 6.79 -8.60 12.14
CA GLU A 29 8.11 -8.07 12.49
C GLU A 29 8.64 -7.01 11.50
N ASN A 30 8.27 -7.12 10.23
CA ASN A 30 8.71 -6.20 9.18
C ASN A 30 7.67 -5.13 8.88
N ALA A 31 6.39 -5.46 9.08
CA ALA A 31 5.27 -4.56 8.83
C ALA A 31 5.33 -3.28 9.68
N ILE A 32 5.88 -3.34 10.90
CA ILE A 32 6.06 -2.16 11.76
C ILE A 32 6.94 -1.07 11.13
N PHE A 33 7.79 -1.43 10.17
CA PHE A 33 8.66 -0.48 9.46
C PHE A 33 8.02 0.05 8.18
N VAL A 34 6.80 -0.34 7.87
CA VAL A 34 6.14 -0.09 6.59
C VAL A 34 4.77 0.51 6.82
N LYS A 35 4.52 1.70 6.28
CA LYS A 35 3.26 2.41 6.45
C LYS A 35 2.69 2.86 5.11
N PRO A 36 1.52 2.36 4.67
CA PRO A 36 0.81 2.94 3.54
C PRO A 36 0.40 4.38 3.84
N LEU A 37 0.56 5.28 2.87
CA LEU A 37 0.28 6.70 3.05
C LEU A 37 -0.95 7.15 2.26
N PHE A 38 -0.94 6.94 0.95
CA PHE A 38 -2.04 7.33 0.06
C PHE A 38 -1.96 6.56 -1.26
N LEU A 39 -3.11 6.39 -1.93
CA LEU A 39 -3.18 5.98 -3.33
C LEU A 39 -3.32 7.22 -4.22
N LYS A 40 -2.50 7.33 -5.24
CA LYS A 40 -2.66 8.35 -6.28
C LYS A 40 -2.26 7.79 -7.63
N ASN A 41 -3.06 8.04 -8.67
CA ASN A 41 -2.80 7.55 -10.03
C ASN A 41 -2.49 6.04 -10.04
N ARG A 42 -3.30 5.24 -9.33
CA ARG A 42 -3.14 3.78 -9.19
C ARG A 42 -1.80 3.35 -8.60
N THR A 43 -1.07 4.28 -7.99
CA THR A 43 0.22 4.05 -7.33
C THR A 43 0.03 4.20 -5.82
N LEU A 44 0.18 3.10 -5.09
CA LEU A 44 0.12 3.10 -3.63
C LEU A 44 1.48 3.59 -3.12
N THR A 45 1.49 4.71 -2.40
CA THR A 45 2.72 5.21 -1.77
C THR A 45 2.83 4.66 -0.36
N VAL A 46 3.99 4.10 -0.05
CA VAL A 46 4.30 3.43 1.21
C VAL A 46 5.59 4.02 1.77
N ALA A 47 5.59 4.45 3.02
CA ALA A 47 6.81 4.80 3.73
C ALA A 47 7.47 3.52 4.26
N CYS A 48 8.79 3.41 4.14
CA CYS A 48 9.58 2.33 4.68
C CYS A 48 10.75 2.90 5.48
N THR A 49 10.74 2.72 6.80
CA THR A 49 11.76 3.27 7.70
C THR A 49 13.01 2.40 7.83
N LYS A 50 13.03 1.21 7.20
CA LYS A 50 14.13 0.25 7.22
C LYS A 50 14.64 0.00 5.81
N VAL A 51 15.82 0.51 5.50
CA VAL A 51 16.42 0.45 4.14
C VAL A 51 16.56 -0.98 3.63
N ASP A 52 16.96 -1.92 4.49
CA ASP A 52 17.15 -3.33 4.14
C ASP A 52 15.85 -4.05 3.78
N LEU A 53 14.70 -3.46 4.08
CA LEU A 53 13.39 -4.04 3.78
C LEU A 53 12.90 -3.67 2.37
N ALA A 54 13.35 -2.53 1.83
CA ALA A 54 12.89 -2.05 0.52
C ALA A 54 13.10 -3.05 -0.64
N PRO A 55 14.23 -3.81 -0.73
CA PRO A 55 14.38 -4.87 -1.73
C PRO A 55 13.31 -5.96 -1.58
N SER A 56 13.06 -6.44 -0.36
CA SER A 56 12.08 -7.49 -0.07
C SER A 56 10.66 -7.09 -0.46
N ILE A 57 10.27 -5.82 -0.22
CA ILE A 57 8.94 -5.36 -0.62
C ILE A 57 8.85 -5.21 -2.15
N ARG A 58 9.93 -4.79 -2.81
CA ARG A 58 9.99 -4.75 -4.29
C ARG A 58 9.85 -6.14 -4.91
N GLU A 59 10.51 -7.15 -4.37
CA GLU A 59 10.38 -8.54 -4.83
C GLU A 59 8.95 -9.07 -4.64
N LYS A 60 8.30 -8.69 -3.54
CA LYS A 60 6.91 -9.08 -3.23
C LYS A 60 5.86 -8.13 -3.82
N GLN A 61 6.26 -7.12 -4.59
CA GLN A 61 5.37 -6.05 -5.04
C GLN A 61 4.17 -6.59 -5.82
N GLN A 62 4.41 -7.54 -6.73
CA GLN A 62 3.34 -8.11 -7.55
C GLN A 62 2.29 -8.80 -6.66
N ILE A 63 2.73 -9.64 -5.73
CA ILE A 63 1.88 -10.35 -4.77
C ILE A 63 1.06 -9.37 -3.91
N ILE A 64 1.67 -8.27 -3.45
CA ILE A 64 0.98 -7.26 -2.65
C ILE A 64 -0.10 -6.57 -3.48
N VAL A 65 0.22 -6.17 -4.71
CA VAL A 65 -0.75 -5.52 -5.63
C VAL A 65 -1.91 -6.46 -5.95
N GLU A 66 -1.63 -7.72 -6.28
CA GLU A 66 -2.64 -8.74 -6.57
C GLU A 66 -3.57 -8.94 -5.38
N LYS A 67 -3.04 -9.13 -4.16
CA LYS A 67 -3.84 -9.29 -2.94
C LYS A 67 -4.70 -8.07 -2.61
N ILE A 68 -4.18 -6.86 -2.82
CA ILE A 68 -4.95 -5.63 -2.60
C ILE A 68 -6.12 -5.56 -3.58
N ASN A 69 -5.86 -5.77 -4.88
CA ASN A 69 -6.92 -5.71 -5.90
C ASN A 69 -7.96 -6.83 -5.73
N GLU A 70 -7.52 -8.03 -5.35
CA GLU A 70 -8.41 -9.16 -5.05
C GLU A 70 -9.36 -8.82 -3.89
N LYS A 71 -8.83 -8.32 -2.76
CA LYS A 71 -9.68 -7.92 -1.61
C LYS A 71 -10.56 -6.71 -1.93
N LEU A 72 -10.15 -5.82 -2.83
CA LEU A 72 -10.98 -4.70 -3.28
C LEU A 72 -12.06 -5.12 -4.29
N GLY A 73 -11.94 -6.30 -4.91
CA GLY A 73 -12.81 -6.74 -6.00
C GLY A 73 -12.68 -5.91 -7.29
N LYS A 74 -11.63 -5.09 -7.40
CA LYS A 74 -11.35 -4.22 -8.55
C LYS A 74 -9.84 -4.00 -8.71
N ASN A 75 -9.41 -3.79 -9.94
CA ASN A 75 -8.04 -3.42 -10.25
C ASN A 75 -7.85 -1.92 -9.98
N GLU A 76 -7.51 -1.53 -8.75
CA GLU A 76 -7.34 -0.11 -8.35
C GLU A 76 -5.87 0.28 -8.18
N VAL A 77 -5.01 -0.68 -7.84
CA VAL A 77 -3.57 -0.49 -7.63
C VAL A 77 -2.81 -1.19 -8.76
N ASP A 78 -1.88 -0.49 -9.42
CA ASP A 78 -0.98 -1.11 -10.41
C ASP A 78 0.43 -1.26 -9.85
N ARG A 79 0.86 -0.32 -9.00
CA ARG A 79 2.25 -0.23 -8.53
C ARG A 79 2.31 0.27 -7.10
N ILE A 80 3.42 -0.06 -6.46
CA ILE A 80 3.75 0.43 -5.14
C ILE A 80 5.00 1.28 -5.24
N ARG A 81 4.94 2.49 -4.68
CA ARG A 81 6.07 3.40 -4.56
C ARG A 81 6.51 3.40 -3.11
N TYR A 82 7.78 3.07 -2.88
CA TYR A 82 8.37 3.17 -1.56
C TYR A 82 9.10 4.51 -1.40
N LEU A 83 8.90 5.13 -0.24
CA LEU A 83 9.69 6.25 0.23
C LEU A 83 10.59 5.73 1.35
N LEU A 84 11.90 5.83 1.13
CA LEU A 84 12.91 5.65 2.17
C LEU A 84 13.06 6.93 3.00
#